data_AF-A0A7Y2I1L2-F1
#
_entry.id   AF-A0A7Y2I1L2-F1
#
_cell.length_a   1.000
_cell.length_b   1.000
_cell.length_c   1.000
_cell.angle_alpha   90.00
_cell.angle_beta   90.00
_cell.angle_gamma   90.00
#
_symmetry.space_group_name_H-M   'P 1'
#
loop_
_entity.id
_entity.type
_entity.pdbx_description
1 polymer ?
#
loop_
_entity_poly.entity_id
_entity_poly.type
_entity_poly.pdbx_seq_one_letter_code
_entity_poly.pdbx_strand_id
1 'polypeptide(L)'
;MNAPRPDADEPARFDEALRWALESTHDPALASADWLAMDIDPTRTSAFALLTDPSVPLTKLRQAKDAYKTMRIVGETSSDRRLGARLYGTAIAAAIVRHGKRITRQSDAALRRSFHGLLDDADMPEAVRALAGQALCQLDAGGPGVDATESKSTQSRNDVPRDASNSEAAPTSDAATPHTEIERTYVLSGVPDLPQHAERLIIEQGYLPAGMAAGPLSEGRLRRATGPGGRVVLTHTIKTGTGLERTEIEQTIDRADFDRVWPSTWGRRIVKTRYRVLDRESHPPVTWEIDVFEDRALVLAEVELPTAETVVLPPDWLADHIVRDVTEEVEYRNYVLATGEKPR
;
A
#
# COMPACT_ATOMS: atom_id res chain seq x y z
N MET A 1 -58.47 27.69 0.85
CA MET A 1 -57.56 27.05 -0.12
C MET A 1 -56.49 26.35 0.69
N ASN A 2 -56.65 25.06 0.95
CA ASN A 2 -55.71 24.26 1.74
C ASN A 2 -54.62 23.70 0.82
N ALA A 3 -53.36 23.93 1.20
CA ALA A 3 -52.19 23.34 0.58
C ALA A 3 -52.20 21.79 0.73
N PRO A 4 -51.61 21.04 -0.21
CA PRO A 4 -51.55 19.58 -0.14
C PRO A 4 -50.58 19.15 0.98
N ARG A 5 -50.95 18.09 1.71
CA ARG A 5 -50.09 17.41 2.69
C ARG A 5 -48.92 16.72 1.96
N PRO A 6 -47.70 16.73 2.51
CA PRO A 6 -46.60 15.95 1.97
C PRO A 6 -46.84 14.44 2.18
N ASP A 7 -46.31 13.66 1.24
CA ASP A 7 -46.48 12.21 1.10
C ASP A 7 -46.17 11.41 2.37
N ALA A 8 -47.03 10.43 2.65
CA ALA A 8 -46.99 9.56 3.82
C ALA A 8 -46.14 8.28 3.63
N ASP A 9 -45.02 8.38 2.90
CA ASP A 9 -44.17 7.22 2.56
C ASP A 9 -42.80 7.18 3.29
N GLU A 10 -42.48 8.22 4.07
CA GLU A 10 -41.25 8.28 4.87
C GLU A 10 -41.20 7.38 6.13
N PRO A 11 -42.31 7.08 6.86
CA PRO A 11 -42.21 6.30 8.10
C PRO A 11 -41.95 4.81 7.84
N ALA A 12 -42.25 4.28 6.66
CA ALA A 12 -42.10 2.86 6.33
C ALA A 12 -40.63 2.42 6.21
N ARG A 13 -39.77 3.26 5.62
CA ARG A 13 -38.32 2.98 5.48
C ARG A 13 -37.59 2.99 6.82
N PHE A 14 -37.94 3.95 7.68
CA PHE A 14 -37.34 4.05 9.00
C PHE A 14 -37.77 2.87 9.87
N ASP A 15 -39.05 2.50 9.81
CA ASP A 15 -39.57 1.33 10.53
C ASP A 15 -38.95 0.02 10.04
N GLU A 16 -38.70 -0.17 8.75
CA GLU A 16 -38.06 -1.37 8.21
C GLU A 16 -36.58 -1.47 8.61
N ALA A 17 -35.84 -0.35 8.55
CA ALA A 17 -34.46 -0.27 9.02
C ALA A 17 -34.35 -0.53 10.54
N LEU A 18 -35.29 -0.03 11.33
CA LEU A 18 -35.34 -0.28 12.78
C LEU A 18 -35.75 -1.71 13.12
N ARG A 19 -36.68 -2.30 12.34
CA ARG A 19 -37.14 -3.68 12.52
C ARG A 19 -36.02 -4.67 12.22
N TRP A 20 -35.23 -4.42 11.18
CA TRP A 20 -34.01 -5.18 10.88
C TRP A 20 -32.95 -5.07 11.99
N ALA A 21 -32.73 -3.87 12.53
CA ALA A 21 -31.80 -3.64 13.64
C ALA A 21 -32.22 -4.31 14.96
N LEU A 22 -33.52 -4.62 15.13
CA LEU A 22 -34.09 -5.30 16.30
C LEU A 22 -34.18 -6.82 16.12
N GLU A 23 -34.32 -7.31 14.88
CA GLU A 23 -34.27 -8.74 14.54
C GLU A 23 -32.83 -9.27 14.43
N SER A 24 -31.84 -8.39 14.20
CA SER A 24 -30.41 -8.70 14.16
C SER A 24 -29.77 -8.90 15.55
N THR A 25 -30.29 -9.88 16.29
CA THR A 25 -29.51 -10.58 17.34
C THR A 25 -28.26 -11.33 16.79
N HIS A 26 -27.90 -11.05 15.54
CA HIS A 26 -26.87 -11.65 14.71
C HIS A 26 -25.66 -10.72 14.64
N ASP A 27 -24.47 -11.31 14.55
CA ASP A 27 -23.15 -10.67 14.43
C ASP A 27 -23.19 -9.24 13.81
N PRO A 28 -22.84 -8.18 14.57
CA PRO A 28 -22.81 -6.79 14.08
C PRO A 28 -22.01 -6.60 12.79
N ALA A 29 -20.93 -7.38 12.62
CA ALA A 29 -20.12 -7.36 11.41
C ALA A 29 -20.97 -7.77 10.19
N LEU A 30 -21.74 -8.86 10.34
CA LEU A 30 -22.58 -9.39 9.27
C LEU A 30 -23.71 -8.43 8.93
N ALA A 31 -24.30 -7.81 9.95
CA ALA A 31 -25.27 -6.74 9.76
C ALA A 31 -24.69 -5.59 8.90
N SER A 32 -23.51 -5.06 9.23
CA SER A 32 -22.86 -4.02 8.41
C SER A 32 -22.59 -4.49 6.99
N ALA A 33 -22.16 -5.74 6.81
CA ALA A 33 -21.90 -6.31 5.50
C ALA A 33 -23.17 -6.45 4.63
N ASP A 34 -24.27 -6.88 5.24
CA ASP A 34 -25.56 -7.03 4.58
C ASP A 34 -26.14 -5.68 4.18
N TRP A 35 -25.98 -4.65 5.01
CA TRP A 35 -26.37 -3.29 4.68
C TRP A 35 -25.61 -2.75 3.44
N LEU A 36 -24.29 -2.96 3.38
CA LEU A 36 -23.49 -2.61 2.20
C LEU A 36 -23.96 -3.38 0.95
N ALA A 37 -24.39 -4.62 1.11
CA ALA A 37 -24.90 -5.43 0.00
C ALA A 37 -26.19 -4.84 -0.59
N MET A 38 -27.11 -4.41 0.28
CA MET A 38 -28.38 -3.79 -0.11
C MET A 38 -28.17 -2.44 -0.80
N ASP A 39 -27.19 -1.64 -0.34
CA ASP A 39 -26.83 -0.38 -1.01
C ASP A 39 -26.29 -0.61 -2.44
N ILE A 40 -25.50 -1.67 -2.62
CA ILE A 40 -24.98 -2.05 -3.93
C ILE A 40 -26.09 -2.60 -4.83
N ASP A 41 -26.92 -3.51 -4.35
CA ASP A 41 -28.03 -4.09 -5.09
C ASP A 41 -29.24 -4.30 -4.17
N PRO A 42 -30.25 -3.41 -4.25
CA PRO A 42 -31.44 -3.48 -3.39
C PRO A 42 -32.27 -4.76 -3.56
N THR A 43 -32.05 -5.54 -4.62
CA THR A 43 -32.72 -6.83 -4.82
C THR A 43 -32.12 -7.96 -3.97
N ARG A 44 -31.01 -7.68 -3.27
CA ARG A 44 -30.26 -8.66 -2.46
C ARG A 44 -30.42 -8.36 -0.98
N THR A 45 -30.71 -9.41 -0.22
CA THR A 45 -30.98 -9.30 1.22
C THR A 45 -29.75 -9.59 2.10
N SER A 46 -28.63 -10.02 1.52
CA SER A 46 -27.39 -10.26 2.27
C SER A 46 -26.13 -10.16 1.40
N ALA A 47 -24.99 -9.94 2.06
CA ALA A 47 -23.66 -9.93 1.44
C ALA A 47 -23.37 -11.24 0.73
N PHE A 48 -23.69 -12.37 1.38
CA PHE A 48 -23.52 -13.68 0.76
C PHE A 48 -24.43 -13.84 -0.45
N ALA A 49 -25.72 -13.46 -0.37
CA ALA A 49 -26.64 -13.57 -1.50
C ALA A 49 -26.20 -12.73 -2.71
N LEU A 50 -25.63 -11.54 -2.48
CA LEU A 50 -25.03 -10.71 -3.53
C LEU A 50 -23.82 -11.41 -4.16
N LEU A 51 -22.92 -11.97 -3.35
CA LEU A 51 -21.67 -12.53 -3.84
C LEU A 51 -21.81 -13.95 -4.39
N THR A 52 -22.83 -14.72 -4.00
CA THR A 52 -23.02 -16.11 -4.43
C THR A 52 -23.96 -16.27 -5.64
N ASP A 53 -24.70 -15.24 -6.03
CA ASP A 53 -25.65 -15.36 -7.13
C ASP A 53 -25.01 -15.19 -8.53
N PRO A 54 -25.22 -16.15 -9.45
CA PRO A 54 -24.62 -16.12 -10.79
C PRO A 54 -25.09 -14.99 -11.71
N SER A 55 -26.27 -14.40 -11.46
CA SER A 55 -26.85 -13.31 -12.26
C SER A 55 -26.26 -11.94 -11.95
N VAL A 56 -25.48 -11.79 -10.87
CA VAL A 56 -24.92 -10.49 -10.47
C VAL A 56 -23.86 -10.04 -11.48
N PRO A 57 -24.02 -8.85 -12.09
CA PRO A 57 -23.11 -8.37 -13.13
C PRO A 57 -21.75 -7.96 -12.54
N LEU A 58 -20.72 -8.00 -13.38
CA LEU A 58 -19.34 -7.67 -13.00
C LEU A 58 -19.21 -6.27 -12.38
N THR A 59 -20.03 -5.30 -12.79
CA THR A 59 -20.03 -3.94 -12.24
C THR A 59 -20.39 -3.91 -10.77
N LYS A 60 -21.40 -4.70 -10.35
CA LYS A 60 -21.81 -4.85 -8.96
C LYS A 60 -20.76 -5.59 -8.13
N LEU A 61 -20.11 -6.60 -8.71
CA LEU A 61 -18.98 -7.29 -8.05
C LEU A 61 -17.78 -6.35 -7.82
N ARG A 62 -17.52 -5.39 -8.72
CA ARG A 62 -16.50 -4.36 -8.50
C ARG A 62 -16.88 -3.43 -7.33
N GLN A 63 -18.13 -2.99 -7.28
CA GLN A 63 -18.65 -2.18 -6.17
C GLN A 63 -18.56 -2.94 -4.84
N ALA A 64 -18.96 -4.21 -4.82
CA ALA A 64 -18.84 -5.08 -3.65
C ALA A 64 -17.38 -5.28 -3.21
N LYS A 65 -16.47 -5.51 -4.17
CA LYS A 65 -15.03 -5.58 -3.87
C LYS A 65 -14.55 -4.29 -3.20
N ASP A 66 -14.94 -3.13 -3.70
CA ASP A 66 -14.52 -1.84 -3.12
C ASP A 66 -15.14 -1.59 -1.74
N ALA A 67 -16.44 -1.87 -1.57
CA ALA A 67 -17.14 -1.71 -0.30
C ALA A 67 -16.57 -2.64 0.80
N TYR A 68 -16.38 -3.92 0.48
CA TYR A 68 -15.82 -4.87 1.45
C TYR A 68 -14.32 -4.69 1.65
N LYS A 69 -13.59 -4.12 0.67
CA LYS A 69 -12.23 -3.62 0.91
C LYS A 69 -12.25 -2.51 1.96
N THR A 70 -13.19 -1.57 1.87
CA THR A 70 -13.34 -0.53 2.89
C THR A 70 -13.67 -1.14 4.25
N MET A 71 -14.65 -2.04 4.35
CA MET A 71 -14.99 -2.73 5.60
C MET A 71 -13.81 -3.52 6.19
N ARG A 72 -13.02 -4.19 5.34
CA ARG A 72 -11.77 -4.86 5.73
C ARG A 72 -10.78 -3.87 6.34
N ILE A 73 -10.75 -2.65 5.82
CA ILE A 73 -9.79 -1.63 6.21
C ILE A 73 -10.28 -0.89 7.47
N VAL A 74 -11.40 -0.19 7.38
CA VAL A 74 -11.86 0.71 8.44
C VAL A 74 -12.84 0.08 9.42
N GLY A 75 -13.09 -1.22 9.35
CA GLY A 75 -13.97 -1.93 10.28
C GLY A 75 -13.53 -1.72 11.73
N GLU A 76 -14.48 -1.35 12.61
CA GLU A 76 -14.23 -0.97 13.99
C GLU A 76 -13.66 -2.14 14.79
N THR A 77 -14.27 -3.32 14.60
CA THR A 77 -13.89 -4.52 15.32
C THR A 77 -12.99 -5.43 14.48
N SER A 78 -12.24 -6.30 15.17
CA SER A 78 -11.51 -7.38 14.50
C SER A 78 -12.44 -8.35 13.78
N SER A 79 -13.72 -8.45 14.19
CA SER A 79 -14.72 -9.26 13.48
C SER A 79 -15.06 -8.64 12.13
N ASP A 80 -15.31 -7.33 12.10
CA ASP A 80 -15.64 -6.57 10.89
C ASP A 80 -14.52 -6.68 9.86
N ARG A 81 -13.27 -6.50 10.31
CA ARG A 81 -12.10 -6.57 9.42
C ARG A 81 -11.89 -7.96 8.86
N ARG A 82 -12.07 -9.01 9.68
CA ARG A 82 -12.00 -10.41 9.22
C ARG A 82 -13.11 -10.71 8.20
N LEU A 83 -14.36 -10.39 8.51
CA LEU A 83 -15.48 -10.61 7.60
C LEU A 83 -15.32 -9.81 6.30
N GLY A 84 -14.91 -8.55 6.39
CA GLY A 84 -14.58 -7.72 5.24
C GLY A 84 -13.50 -8.35 4.35
N ALA A 85 -12.45 -8.96 4.93
CA ALA A 85 -11.45 -9.70 4.16
C ALA A 85 -12.04 -10.89 3.40
N ARG A 86 -12.94 -11.65 4.05
CA ARG A 86 -13.62 -12.79 3.43
C ARG A 86 -14.54 -12.37 2.29
N LEU A 87 -15.35 -11.34 2.49
CA LEU A 87 -16.26 -10.82 1.47
C LEU A 87 -15.51 -10.17 0.31
N TYR A 88 -14.40 -9.46 0.59
CA TYR A 88 -13.49 -8.95 -0.44
C TYR A 88 -12.93 -10.07 -1.32
N GLY A 89 -12.39 -11.14 -0.71
CA GLY A 89 -11.89 -12.30 -1.46
C GLY A 89 -12.99 -13.01 -2.23
N THR A 90 -14.18 -13.13 -1.66
CA THR A 90 -15.35 -13.75 -2.30
C THR A 90 -15.80 -12.96 -3.54
N ALA A 91 -15.81 -11.63 -3.50
CA ALA A 91 -16.13 -10.78 -4.65
C ALA A 91 -15.15 -11.00 -5.82
N ILE A 92 -13.86 -11.15 -5.52
CA ILE A 92 -12.84 -11.46 -6.53
C ILE A 92 -13.05 -12.88 -7.08
N ALA A 93 -13.27 -13.87 -6.21
CA ALA A 93 -13.53 -15.26 -6.62
C ALA A 93 -14.76 -15.33 -7.55
N ALA A 94 -15.87 -14.67 -7.19
CA ALA A 94 -17.07 -14.60 -8.01
C ALA A 94 -16.81 -13.97 -9.39
N ALA A 95 -16.01 -12.91 -9.47
CA ALA A 95 -15.66 -12.27 -10.74
C ALA A 95 -14.80 -13.17 -11.64
N ILE A 96 -13.85 -13.92 -11.06
CA ILE A 96 -13.05 -14.90 -11.79
C ILE A 96 -13.97 -16.02 -12.29
N VAL A 97 -14.71 -16.67 -11.40
CA VAL A 97 -15.50 -17.87 -11.69
C VAL A 97 -16.60 -17.61 -12.72
N ARG A 98 -17.35 -16.51 -12.56
CA ARG A 98 -18.56 -16.25 -13.36
C ARG A 98 -18.31 -15.43 -14.61
N HIS A 99 -17.32 -14.54 -14.57
CA HIS A 99 -17.06 -13.58 -15.65
C HIS A 99 -15.72 -13.80 -16.34
N GLY A 100 -14.86 -14.69 -15.82
CA GLY A 100 -13.49 -14.88 -16.32
C GLY A 100 -12.65 -13.60 -16.21
N LYS A 101 -12.99 -12.68 -15.29
CA LYS A 101 -12.34 -11.38 -15.17
C LYS A 101 -11.66 -11.23 -13.81
N ARG A 102 -10.37 -10.90 -13.85
CA ARG A 102 -9.65 -10.41 -12.68
C ARG A 102 -9.99 -8.94 -12.43
N ILE A 103 -10.52 -8.65 -11.23
CA ILE A 103 -10.93 -7.30 -10.80
C ILE A 103 -9.99 -6.69 -9.74
N THR A 104 -8.80 -7.26 -9.59
CA THR A 104 -7.77 -6.91 -8.60
C THR A 104 -6.39 -6.94 -9.26
N ARG A 105 -5.41 -6.21 -8.71
CA ARG A 105 -4.02 -6.27 -9.17
C ARG A 105 -3.17 -7.25 -8.37
N GLN A 106 -3.76 -7.98 -7.42
CA GLN A 106 -3.07 -8.99 -6.62
C GLN A 106 -2.45 -10.08 -7.50
N SER A 107 -1.29 -10.57 -7.06
CA SER A 107 -0.59 -11.68 -7.69
C SER A 107 -1.36 -12.98 -7.50
N ASP A 108 -1.09 -13.97 -8.37
CA ASP A 108 -1.74 -15.28 -8.28
C ASP A 108 -1.41 -15.98 -6.96
N ALA A 109 -0.20 -15.79 -6.43
CA ALA A 109 0.19 -16.32 -5.13
C ALA A 109 -0.67 -15.72 -3.99
N ALA A 110 -0.87 -14.39 -3.98
CA ALA A 110 -1.72 -13.72 -3.00
C ALA A 110 -3.19 -14.18 -3.12
N LEU A 111 -3.69 -14.32 -4.34
CA LEU A 111 -5.04 -14.83 -4.58
C LEU A 111 -5.21 -16.28 -4.12
N ARG A 112 -4.24 -17.14 -4.39
CA ARG A 112 -4.25 -18.54 -3.90
C ARG A 112 -4.32 -18.58 -2.38
N ARG A 113 -3.49 -17.79 -1.67
CA ARG A 113 -3.55 -17.71 -0.20
C ARG A 113 -4.91 -17.26 0.30
N SER A 114 -5.46 -16.19 -0.29
CA SER A 114 -6.78 -15.68 0.07
C SER A 114 -7.89 -16.72 -0.15
N PHE A 115 -7.87 -17.43 -1.28
CA PHE A 115 -8.87 -18.44 -1.62
C PHE A 115 -8.73 -19.71 -0.80
N HIS A 116 -7.52 -20.18 -0.49
CA HIS A 116 -7.32 -21.26 0.48
C HIS A 116 -7.85 -20.85 1.86
N GLY A 117 -7.52 -19.64 2.31
CA GLY A 117 -8.03 -19.10 3.57
C GLY A 117 -9.56 -18.97 3.62
N LEU A 118 -10.23 -18.77 2.48
CA LEU A 118 -11.69 -18.82 2.36
C LEU A 118 -12.23 -20.25 2.35
N LEU A 119 -11.58 -21.15 1.61
CA LEU A 119 -11.98 -22.55 1.46
C LEU A 119 -11.91 -23.32 2.79
N ASP A 120 -10.89 -23.02 3.61
CA ASP A 120 -10.63 -23.69 4.88
C ASP A 120 -11.41 -23.08 6.07
N ASP A 121 -12.08 -21.94 5.87
CA ASP A 121 -12.81 -21.23 6.91
C ASP A 121 -14.20 -21.85 7.13
N ALA A 122 -14.34 -22.65 8.18
CA ALA A 122 -15.57 -23.38 8.50
C ALA A 122 -16.77 -22.47 8.83
N ASP A 123 -16.52 -21.21 9.22
CA ASP A 123 -17.57 -20.24 9.51
C ASP A 123 -18.16 -19.64 8.22
N MET A 124 -17.48 -19.81 7.08
CA MET A 124 -17.98 -19.33 5.79
C MET A 124 -19.01 -20.30 5.15
N PRO A 125 -20.11 -19.77 4.57
CA PRO A 125 -21.11 -20.59 3.89
C PRO A 125 -20.50 -21.50 2.82
N GLU A 126 -21.08 -22.68 2.63
CA GLU A 126 -20.61 -23.66 1.63
C GLU A 126 -20.52 -23.06 0.22
N ALA A 127 -21.48 -22.21 -0.17
CA ALA A 127 -21.46 -21.53 -1.46
C ALA A 127 -20.24 -20.59 -1.64
N VAL A 128 -19.79 -19.93 -0.56
CA VAL A 128 -18.59 -19.07 -0.57
C VAL A 128 -17.34 -19.94 -0.72
N ARG A 129 -17.25 -21.02 0.06
CA ARG A 129 -16.13 -21.98 0.00
C ARG A 129 -16.03 -22.64 -1.37
N ALA A 130 -17.16 -23.03 -1.95
CA ALA A 130 -17.23 -23.60 -3.29
C ALA A 130 -16.74 -22.60 -4.37
N LEU A 131 -17.10 -21.32 -4.26
CA LEU A 131 -16.59 -20.27 -5.16
C LEU A 131 -15.09 -20.10 -5.07
N ALA A 132 -14.53 -20.11 -3.85
CA ALA A 132 -13.09 -20.04 -3.65
C ALA A 132 -12.37 -21.25 -4.28
N GLY A 133 -12.90 -22.46 -4.09
CA GLY A 133 -12.38 -23.68 -4.71
C GLY A 133 -12.42 -23.64 -6.25
N GLN A 134 -13.53 -23.16 -6.83
CA GLN A 134 -13.64 -22.99 -8.28
C GLN A 134 -12.66 -21.93 -8.82
N ALA A 135 -12.46 -20.83 -8.10
CA ALA A 135 -11.52 -19.80 -8.47
C ALA A 135 -10.06 -20.31 -8.43
N LEU A 136 -9.71 -21.14 -7.45
CA LEU A 136 -8.41 -21.84 -7.40
C LEU A 136 -8.20 -22.71 -8.64
N CYS A 137 -9.17 -23.59 -8.96
CA CYS A 137 -9.09 -24.43 -10.16
C CYS A 137 -8.90 -23.61 -11.45
N GLN A 138 -9.55 -22.44 -11.57
CA GLN A 138 -9.39 -21.57 -12.74
C GLN A 138 -8.04 -20.85 -12.77
N LEU A 139 -7.48 -20.45 -11.62
CA LEU A 139 -6.13 -19.89 -11.52
C LEU A 139 -5.05 -20.93 -11.89
N ASP A 140 -5.29 -22.20 -11.57
CA ASP A 140 -4.36 -23.29 -11.87
C ASP A 140 -4.50 -23.79 -13.32
N ALA A 141 -5.69 -23.69 -13.91
CA ALA A 141 -5.95 -24.03 -15.31
C ALA A 141 -5.46 -22.98 -16.32
N GLY A 142 -5.04 -21.78 -15.87
CA GLY A 142 -4.77 -20.63 -16.74
C GLY A 142 -3.43 -19.92 -16.50
N GLY A 143 -2.34 -20.44 -17.10
CA GLY A 143 -1.23 -19.64 -17.64
C GLY A 143 -1.12 -19.94 -19.14
N PRO A 144 -1.06 -18.95 -20.07
CA PRO A 144 -0.33 -17.69 -19.96
C PRO A 144 -1.17 -16.42 -20.21
N GLY A 145 -0.86 -15.34 -19.51
CA GLY A 145 -1.40 -14.00 -19.77
C GLY A 145 -0.27 -12.98 -19.90
N VAL A 146 0.46 -13.03 -21.01
CA VAL A 146 1.32 -11.95 -21.49
C VAL A 146 0.84 -11.51 -22.88
N ASP A 147 0.82 -10.20 -23.06
CA ASP A 147 0.63 -9.42 -24.27
C ASP A 147 -0.74 -9.37 -24.95
N ALA A 148 -1.45 -8.27 -24.65
CA ALA A 148 -2.09 -7.46 -25.68
C ALA A 148 -1.52 -6.04 -25.59
N THR A 149 -0.31 -5.86 -26.12
CA THR A 149 0.22 -4.58 -26.56
C THR A 149 -0.72 -3.99 -27.61
N GLU A 150 -1.43 -2.92 -27.25
CA GLU A 150 -2.02 -2.03 -28.25
C GLU A 150 -0.89 -1.33 -29.01
N SER A 151 -0.65 -1.85 -30.21
CA SER A 151 0.17 -1.23 -31.23
C SER A 151 -0.52 0.05 -31.68
N LYS A 152 0.00 1.22 -31.26
CA LYS A 152 -0.37 2.48 -31.90
C LYS A 152 0.31 2.57 -33.27
N SER A 153 -0.55 2.62 -34.27
CA SER A 153 -0.29 2.86 -35.68
C SER A 153 0.58 4.09 -35.95
N THR A 154 1.61 3.86 -36.75
CA THR A 154 2.39 4.84 -37.51
C THR A 154 1.50 5.65 -38.45
N GLN A 155 1.51 6.98 -38.36
CA GLN A 155 1.27 7.82 -39.54
C GLN A 155 2.08 9.11 -39.47
N SER A 156 2.72 9.40 -40.60
CA SER A 156 3.76 10.40 -40.83
C SER A 156 3.20 11.63 -41.55
N ARG A 157 3.94 12.76 -41.42
CA ARG A 157 3.91 14.03 -42.20
C ARG A 157 2.92 15.10 -41.70
N ASN A 158 3.31 16.36 -41.46
CA ASN A 158 4.08 17.30 -42.30
C ASN A 158 4.93 18.34 -41.53
N ASP A 159 5.91 18.88 -42.26
CA ASP A 159 6.85 20.00 -42.00
C ASP A 159 6.21 21.41 -41.80
N VAL A 160 6.70 22.21 -40.80
CA VAL A 160 7.50 23.49 -40.84
C VAL A 160 6.72 24.79 -41.22
N PRO A 161 6.99 26.03 -40.70
CA PRO A 161 8.22 26.57 -40.06
C PRO A 161 8.12 27.39 -38.76
N ARG A 162 9.33 27.57 -38.21
CA ARG A 162 9.89 28.57 -37.26
C ARG A 162 9.20 29.94 -37.18
N ASP A 163 9.10 30.47 -35.97
CA ASP A 163 9.52 31.86 -35.69
C ASP A 163 10.09 32.02 -34.27
N ALA A 164 10.96 33.02 -34.12
CA ALA A 164 11.90 33.23 -33.03
C ALA A 164 11.40 34.20 -31.93
N SER A 165 12.19 34.27 -30.84
CA SER A 165 12.11 35.16 -29.65
C SER A 165 11.06 34.74 -28.60
N ASN A 166 11.30 34.81 -27.28
CA ASN A 166 12.11 35.77 -26.53
C ASN A 166 12.39 35.24 -25.10
N SER A 167 13.46 35.77 -24.52
CA SER A 167 13.73 36.00 -23.09
C SER A 167 14.19 34.85 -22.17
N GLU A 168 15.46 34.96 -21.78
CA GLU A 168 16.06 34.45 -20.55
C GLU A 168 15.25 34.84 -19.30
N ALA A 169 15.07 33.88 -18.39
CA ALA A 169 14.90 34.12 -16.96
C ALA A 169 15.51 32.92 -16.22
N ALA A 170 16.44 33.20 -15.31
CA ALA A 170 17.13 32.23 -14.48
C ALA A 170 16.15 31.40 -13.63
N PRO A 171 16.45 30.12 -13.33
CA PRO A 171 15.64 29.38 -12.36
C PRO A 171 15.90 29.96 -10.97
N THR A 172 14.91 30.66 -10.44
CA THR A 172 14.82 31.03 -9.03
C THR A 172 14.80 29.77 -8.19
N SER A 173 15.64 29.73 -7.15
CA SER A 173 15.69 28.65 -6.17
C SER A 173 14.31 28.42 -5.58
N ASP A 174 13.80 27.20 -5.70
CA ASP A 174 12.68 26.74 -4.89
C ASP A 174 13.11 26.80 -3.42
N ALA A 175 12.48 27.69 -2.66
CA ALA A 175 12.60 27.70 -1.22
C ALA A 175 12.03 26.39 -0.69
N ALA A 176 12.87 25.59 -0.03
CA ALA A 176 12.49 24.36 0.63
C ALA A 176 11.33 24.65 1.59
N THR A 177 10.14 24.16 1.25
CA THR A 177 9.00 24.18 2.16
C THR A 177 9.31 23.15 3.24
N PRO A 178 9.20 23.47 4.55
CA PRO A 178 9.46 22.50 5.59
C PRO A 178 8.42 21.38 5.51
N HIS A 179 8.86 20.17 5.17
CA HIS A 179 8.04 18.96 5.22
C HIS A 179 8.38 18.22 6.52
N THR A 180 7.41 18.11 7.41
CA THR A 180 7.48 17.12 8.49
C THR A 180 7.22 15.75 7.86
N GLU A 181 8.27 14.95 7.67
CA GLU A 181 8.12 13.57 7.22
C GLU A 181 7.45 12.74 8.34
N ILE A 182 6.28 12.20 8.06
CA ILE A 182 5.53 11.34 8.98
C ILE A 182 5.64 9.92 8.44
N GLU A 183 6.30 9.04 9.18
CA GLU A 183 6.54 7.65 8.78
C GLU A 183 6.00 6.68 9.83
N ARG A 184 5.57 5.50 9.38
CA ARG A 184 5.34 4.33 10.25
C ARG A 184 6.32 3.23 9.90
N THR A 185 6.81 2.54 10.94
CA THR A 185 7.79 1.46 10.80
C THR A 185 7.27 0.19 11.47
N TYR A 186 7.39 -0.95 10.79
CA TYR A 186 6.97 -2.25 11.29
C TYR A 186 8.11 -3.26 11.19
N VAL A 187 8.22 -4.13 12.19
CA VAL A 187 9.11 -5.30 12.13
C VAL A 187 8.38 -6.42 11.40
N LEU A 188 9.06 -7.04 10.43
CA LEU A 188 8.53 -8.19 9.69
C LEU A 188 9.16 -9.50 10.18
N SER A 189 8.40 -10.58 10.08
CA SER A 189 8.85 -11.96 10.37
C SER A 189 9.84 -12.48 9.32
N GLY A 190 9.90 -11.85 8.16
CA GLY A 190 10.77 -12.18 7.05
C GLY A 190 10.45 -11.31 5.82
N VAL A 191 11.14 -11.58 4.71
CA VAL A 191 10.84 -10.89 3.44
C VAL A 191 9.52 -11.44 2.88
N PRO A 192 8.51 -10.58 2.63
CA PRO A 192 7.24 -11.02 2.06
C PRO A 192 7.39 -11.43 0.58
N ASP A 193 6.37 -12.10 0.04
CA ASP A 193 6.22 -12.30 -1.40
C ASP A 193 5.91 -10.96 -2.09
N LEU A 194 6.97 -10.25 -2.44
CA LEU A 194 6.88 -8.91 -3.00
C LEU A 194 6.16 -8.90 -4.36
N PRO A 195 5.35 -7.86 -4.65
CA PRO A 195 4.76 -7.68 -5.98
C PRO A 195 5.82 -7.56 -7.08
N GLN A 196 5.48 -8.01 -8.29
CA GLN A 196 6.40 -8.02 -9.44
C GLN A 196 6.93 -6.62 -9.80
N HIS A 197 6.17 -5.57 -9.50
CA HIS A 197 6.55 -4.18 -9.73
C HIS A 197 7.42 -3.57 -8.62
N ALA A 198 7.88 -4.36 -7.65
CA ALA A 198 8.78 -3.88 -6.60
C ALA A 198 10.13 -3.43 -7.20
N GLU A 199 10.53 -2.20 -6.90
CA GLU A 199 11.83 -1.66 -7.30
C GLU A 199 12.88 -2.01 -6.26
N ARG A 200 13.96 -2.68 -6.67
CA ARG A 200 15.07 -3.07 -5.78
C ARG A 200 16.21 -2.05 -5.82
N LEU A 201 16.66 -1.62 -4.65
CA LEU A 201 17.84 -0.80 -4.45
C LEU A 201 18.80 -1.45 -3.44
N ILE A 202 20.09 -1.38 -3.70
CA ILE A 202 21.14 -1.68 -2.70
C ILE A 202 21.54 -0.35 -2.07
N ILE A 203 21.40 -0.23 -0.76
CA ILE A 203 21.68 0.98 0.00
C ILE A 203 22.81 0.74 0.98
N GLU A 204 23.87 1.53 0.83
CA GLU A 204 24.92 1.66 1.82
C GLU A 204 24.81 3.05 2.44
N GLN A 205 24.70 3.11 3.75
CA GLN A 205 24.63 4.39 4.46
C GLN A 205 25.59 4.41 5.65
N GLY A 206 26.20 5.57 5.85
CA GLY A 206 27.20 5.82 6.87
C GLY A 206 26.92 7.13 7.57
N TYR A 207 27.08 7.14 8.89
CA TYR A 207 26.80 8.31 9.72
C TYR A 207 28.09 9.01 10.15
N LEU A 208 28.13 10.31 9.90
CA LEU A 208 29.20 11.23 10.24
C LEU A 208 28.87 11.91 11.56
N PRO A 209 29.64 11.66 12.63
CA PRO A 209 29.56 12.45 13.84
C PRO A 209 29.96 13.90 13.56
N ALA A 210 29.40 14.83 14.34
CA ALA A 210 29.73 16.24 14.21
C ALA A 210 31.24 16.49 14.30
N GLY A 211 31.79 17.22 13.33
CA GLY A 211 33.20 17.63 13.31
C GLY A 211 34.18 16.54 12.85
N MET A 212 33.71 15.36 12.42
CA MET A 212 34.59 14.28 11.92
C MET A 212 35.07 14.48 10.48
N ALA A 213 34.56 15.50 9.79
CA ALA A 213 35.01 15.89 8.47
C ALA A 213 35.05 17.42 8.36
N ALA A 214 35.98 17.92 7.53
CA ALA A 214 36.11 19.34 7.26
C ALA A 214 35.24 19.77 6.05
N GLY A 215 34.78 21.01 6.08
CA GLY A 215 33.98 21.60 5.00
C GLY A 215 32.48 21.28 5.11
N PRO A 216 31.72 21.36 4.00
CA PRO A 216 30.26 21.28 4.02
C PRO A 216 29.69 19.89 4.39
N LEU A 217 30.54 18.86 4.42
CA LEU A 217 30.18 17.47 4.78
C LEU A 217 30.62 17.13 6.22
N SER A 218 30.49 18.08 7.16
CA SER A 218 31.05 17.97 8.51
C SER A 218 30.29 17.03 9.46
N GLU A 219 29.04 16.71 9.14
CA GLU A 219 28.15 15.86 9.93
C GLU A 219 27.03 15.26 9.06
N GLY A 220 26.21 14.36 9.62
CA GLY A 220 25.00 13.86 8.96
C GLY A 220 25.14 12.44 8.40
N ARG A 221 24.39 12.13 7.34
CA ARG A 221 24.33 10.80 6.71
C ARG A 221 24.84 10.87 5.28
N LEU A 222 25.80 10.02 4.94
CA LEU A 222 26.15 9.70 3.55
C LEU A 222 25.40 8.45 3.12
N ARG A 223 24.84 8.45 1.91
CA ARG A 223 24.13 7.31 1.33
C ARG A 223 24.56 7.09 -0.11
N ARG A 224 24.89 5.84 -0.43
CA ARG A 224 25.01 5.32 -1.79
C ARG A 224 23.83 4.40 -2.07
N ALA A 225 22.99 4.77 -3.03
CA ALA A 225 21.88 3.95 -3.50
C ALA A 225 22.18 3.46 -4.92
N THR A 226 22.19 2.14 -5.11
CA THR A 226 22.39 1.50 -6.42
C THR A 226 21.07 0.87 -6.85
N GLY A 227 20.44 1.46 -7.88
CA GLY A 227 19.17 0.99 -8.43
C GLY A 227 19.34 0.02 -9.61
N PRO A 228 18.23 -0.34 -10.27
CA PRO A 228 18.25 -1.20 -11.46
C PRO A 228 19.14 -0.61 -12.56
N GLY A 229 19.84 -1.49 -13.28
CA GLY A 229 20.76 -1.09 -14.35
C GLY A 229 22.09 -0.48 -13.88
N GLY A 230 22.40 -0.56 -12.57
CA GLY A 230 23.68 -0.09 -12.01
C GLY A 230 23.75 1.43 -11.81
N ARG A 231 22.62 2.14 -11.90
CA ARG A 231 22.55 3.57 -11.62
C ARG A 231 22.86 3.81 -10.15
N VAL A 232 23.86 4.64 -9.89
CA VAL A 232 24.29 5.04 -8.55
C VAL A 232 23.87 6.47 -8.27
N VAL A 233 23.26 6.69 -7.10
CA VAL A 233 22.96 8.02 -6.55
C VAL A 233 23.68 8.15 -5.22
N LEU A 234 24.41 9.25 -5.05
CA LEU A 234 25.16 9.56 -3.83
C LEU A 234 24.51 10.79 -3.20
N THR A 235 24.04 10.65 -1.96
CA THR A 235 23.42 11.76 -1.24
C THR A 235 24.08 12.00 0.11
N HIS A 236 24.07 13.27 0.51
CA HIS A 236 24.42 13.71 1.85
C HIS A 236 23.20 14.37 2.47
N THR A 237 22.86 13.95 3.69
CA THR A 237 21.68 14.42 4.40
C THR A 237 22.07 14.96 5.77
N ILE A 238 21.69 16.19 6.09
CA ILE A 238 21.81 16.78 7.43
C ILE A 238 20.40 17.04 7.96
N LYS A 239 20.13 16.56 9.17
CA LYS A 239 18.91 16.93 9.91
C LYS A 239 19.27 18.04 10.90
N THR A 240 18.82 19.27 10.65
CA THR A 240 19.03 20.44 11.54
C THR A 240 17.75 20.78 12.31
N GLY A 241 17.88 21.36 13.51
CA GLY A 241 16.75 21.74 14.38
C GLY A 241 16.64 20.91 15.67
N THR A 242 15.85 21.41 16.63
CA THR A 242 15.57 20.80 17.95
C THR A 242 14.07 20.66 18.16
N GLY A 243 13.59 19.53 18.73
CA GLY A 243 12.17 19.32 19.03
C GLY A 243 11.36 18.69 17.87
N LEU A 244 10.07 19.06 17.76
CA LEU A 244 9.09 18.54 16.79
C LEU A 244 9.28 19.08 15.36
N GLU A 245 10.06 20.15 15.18
CA GLU A 245 10.39 20.73 13.87
C GLU A 245 11.86 20.42 13.56
N ARG A 246 12.08 19.48 12.64
CA ARG A 246 13.41 19.13 12.12
C ARG A 246 13.42 19.44 10.63
N THR A 247 14.40 20.21 10.18
CA THR A 247 14.63 20.46 8.77
C THR A 247 15.61 19.43 8.24
N GLU A 248 15.17 18.62 7.28
CA GLU A 248 16.04 17.71 6.55
C GLU A 248 16.54 18.37 5.28
N ILE A 249 17.86 18.51 5.15
CA ILE A 249 18.51 19.01 3.95
C ILE A 249 19.22 17.83 3.31
N GLU A 250 18.67 17.35 2.19
CA GLU A 250 19.28 16.31 1.36
C GLU A 250 19.84 16.93 0.07
N GLN A 251 21.09 16.63 -0.24
CA GLN A 251 21.75 17.06 -1.47
C GLN A 251 22.44 15.88 -2.16
N THR A 252 22.43 15.88 -3.49
CA THR A 252 23.26 14.97 -4.28
C THR A 252 24.71 15.45 -4.24
N ILE A 253 25.64 14.53 -4.01
CA ILE A 253 27.08 14.83 -4.00
C ILE A 253 27.79 14.03 -5.08
N ASP A 254 28.97 14.50 -5.50
CA ASP A 254 29.77 13.76 -6.45
C ASP A 254 30.51 12.58 -5.79
N ARG A 255 31.11 11.74 -6.65
CA ARG A 255 31.85 10.56 -6.20
C ARG A 255 33.13 10.91 -5.45
N ALA A 256 33.82 11.99 -5.83
CA ALA A 256 35.08 12.36 -5.23
C ALA A 256 34.89 12.80 -3.78
N ASP A 257 33.84 13.59 -3.51
CA ASP A 257 33.44 13.99 -2.17
C ASP A 257 32.96 12.82 -1.32
N PHE A 258 32.12 11.94 -1.90
CA PHE A 258 31.69 10.73 -1.20
C PHE A 258 32.89 9.86 -0.80
N ASP A 259 33.77 9.52 -1.73
CA ASP A 259 34.91 8.62 -1.49
C ASP A 259 35.90 9.22 -0.49
N ARG A 260 36.08 10.55 -0.50
CA ARG A 260 36.93 11.27 0.46
C ARG A 260 36.39 11.20 1.88
N VAL A 261 35.08 11.32 2.07
CA VAL A 261 34.46 11.44 3.41
C VAL A 261 33.94 10.09 3.94
N TRP A 262 33.62 9.15 3.07
CA TRP A 262 33.11 7.83 3.44
C TRP A 262 33.95 7.12 4.51
N PRO A 263 35.29 7.10 4.48
CA PRO A 263 36.12 6.50 5.54
C PRO A 263 35.77 6.99 6.96
N SER A 264 35.38 8.25 7.13
CA SER A 264 35.01 8.84 8.43
C SER A 264 33.71 8.26 9.03
N THR A 265 32.94 7.49 8.25
CA THR A 265 31.75 6.77 8.74
C THR A 265 32.07 5.38 9.30
N TRP A 266 33.34 4.97 9.36
CA TRP A 266 33.75 3.66 9.87
C TRP A 266 33.14 3.36 11.24
N GLY A 267 32.63 2.12 11.40
CA GLY A 267 31.93 1.67 12.61
C GLY A 267 30.51 2.21 12.76
N ARG A 268 30.02 3.04 11.83
CA ARG A 268 28.70 3.68 11.87
C ARG A 268 27.97 3.51 10.54
N ARG A 269 27.96 2.28 10.02
CA ARG A 269 27.42 1.94 8.69
C ARG A 269 26.41 0.81 8.77
N ILE A 270 25.42 0.88 7.89
CA ILE A 270 24.51 -0.22 7.57
C ILE A 270 24.42 -0.39 6.06
N VAL A 271 24.22 -1.64 5.67
CA VAL A 271 23.96 -2.05 4.29
C VAL A 271 22.63 -2.78 4.28
N LYS A 272 21.75 -2.40 3.36
CA LYS A 272 20.43 -3.00 3.22
C LYS A 272 20.01 -3.09 1.76
N THR A 273 19.24 -4.12 1.44
CA THR A 273 18.45 -4.15 0.20
C THR A 273 17.08 -3.57 0.49
N ARG A 274 16.72 -2.47 -0.17
CA ARG A 274 15.40 -1.83 -0.08
C ARG A 274 14.54 -2.22 -1.28
N TYR A 275 13.32 -2.65 -1.03
CA TYR A 275 12.30 -2.85 -2.05
C TYR A 275 11.23 -1.78 -1.90
N ARG A 276 11.03 -0.96 -2.95
CA ARG A 276 9.98 0.05 -2.98
C ARG A 276 8.77 -0.49 -3.71
N VAL A 277 7.62 -0.46 -3.05
CA VAL A 277 6.35 -0.96 -3.59
C VAL A 277 5.33 0.16 -3.50
N LEU A 278 5.03 0.78 -4.65
CA LEU A 278 3.95 1.74 -4.74
C LEU A 278 2.60 1.01 -4.63
N ASP A 279 1.86 1.28 -3.56
CA ASP A 279 0.47 0.89 -3.43
C ASP A 279 -0.42 1.97 -4.05
N ARG A 280 -0.89 1.69 -5.26
CA ARG A 280 -1.82 2.59 -5.98
C ARG A 280 -3.27 2.39 -5.56
N GLU A 281 -3.55 1.35 -4.79
CA GLU A 281 -4.91 1.07 -4.35
C GLU A 281 -5.20 1.60 -2.94
N SER A 282 -4.20 2.12 -2.24
CA SER A 282 -4.40 2.93 -1.05
C SER A 282 -4.89 4.33 -1.43
N HIS A 283 -5.64 4.95 -0.52
CA HIS A 283 -6.14 6.31 -0.68
C HIS A 283 -5.74 7.13 0.55
N PRO A 284 -4.70 7.99 0.46
CA PRO A 284 -3.89 8.30 -0.74
C PRO A 284 -2.93 7.17 -1.14
N PRO A 285 -2.42 7.16 -2.39
CA PRO A 285 -1.35 6.23 -2.79
C PRO A 285 -0.13 6.41 -1.90
N VAL A 286 0.41 5.31 -1.39
CA VAL A 286 1.62 5.33 -0.55
C VAL A 286 2.68 4.40 -1.11
N THR A 287 3.93 4.66 -0.75
CA THR A 287 5.04 3.77 -1.08
C THR A 287 5.47 3.03 0.17
N TRP A 288 5.41 1.70 0.12
CA TRP A 288 5.99 0.84 1.14
C TRP A 288 7.46 0.59 0.80
N GLU A 289 8.32 0.70 1.78
CA GLU A 289 9.76 0.44 1.66
C GLU A 289 10.14 -0.73 2.57
N ILE A 290 10.47 -1.86 1.95
CA ILE A 290 10.85 -3.08 2.65
C ILE A 290 12.37 -3.19 2.70
N ASP A 291 12.92 -3.04 3.89
CA ASP A 291 14.36 -3.08 4.13
C ASP A 291 14.81 -4.41 4.67
N VAL A 292 15.75 -5.04 3.97
CA VAL A 292 16.42 -6.26 4.39
C VAL A 292 17.86 -5.90 4.76
N PHE A 293 18.19 -5.94 6.05
CA PHE A 293 19.52 -5.58 6.54
C PHE A 293 20.49 -6.74 6.31
N GLU A 294 21.68 -6.44 5.79
CA GLU A 294 22.67 -7.49 5.44
C GLU A 294 23.45 -8.01 6.64
N ASP A 295 23.63 -7.19 7.67
CA ASP A 295 24.48 -7.51 8.82
C ASP A 295 23.73 -8.13 10.02
N ARG A 296 22.42 -8.36 9.88
CA ARG A 296 21.57 -8.95 10.92
C ARG A 296 20.28 -9.51 10.32
N ALA A 297 19.66 -10.49 10.99
CA ALA A 297 18.35 -11.00 10.61
C ALA A 297 17.23 -10.00 11.01
N LEU A 298 17.14 -8.88 10.30
CA LEU A 298 16.13 -7.85 10.51
C LEU A 298 15.52 -7.43 9.17
N VAL A 299 14.19 -7.43 9.13
CA VAL A 299 13.41 -6.89 8.02
C VAL A 299 12.46 -5.83 8.57
N LEU A 300 12.49 -4.63 7.99
CA LEU A 300 11.59 -3.54 8.35
C LEU A 300 10.70 -3.18 7.15
N ALA A 301 9.46 -2.79 7.43
CA ALA A 301 8.61 -2.10 6.48
C ALA A 301 8.39 -0.68 6.95
N GLU A 302 8.76 0.29 6.13
CA GLU A 302 8.52 1.72 6.34
C GLU A 302 7.45 2.20 5.35
N VAL A 303 6.60 3.14 5.77
CA VAL A 303 5.66 3.83 4.88
C VAL A 303 5.59 5.31 5.25
N GLU A 304 5.75 6.16 4.23
CA GLU A 304 5.61 7.60 4.36
C GLU A 304 4.13 7.99 4.24
N LEU A 305 3.68 8.86 5.14
CA LEU A 305 2.30 9.28 5.29
C LEU A 305 2.19 10.80 5.12
N PRO A 306 1.13 11.30 4.45
CA PRO A 306 0.90 12.74 4.36
C PRO A 306 0.59 13.40 5.70
N THR A 307 -0.07 12.68 6.62
CA THR A 307 -0.40 13.15 7.98
C THR A 307 -0.32 12.00 8.99
N ALA A 308 -0.21 12.32 10.29
CA ALA A 308 -0.15 11.32 11.36
C ALA A 308 -1.46 10.53 11.50
N GLU A 309 -2.56 11.19 11.17
CA GLU A 309 -3.92 10.64 11.17
C GLU A 309 -4.21 9.81 9.92
N THR A 310 -3.30 9.77 8.93
CA THR A 310 -3.49 8.96 7.73
C THR A 310 -3.56 7.48 8.12
N VAL A 311 -4.75 6.89 7.96
CA VAL A 311 -4.95 5.46 8.16
C VAL A 311 -4.44 4.72 6.92
N VAL A 312 -3.26 4.13 7.04
CA VAL A 312 -2.71 3.21 6.04
C VAL A 312 -2.70 1.83 6.62
N LEU A 313 -3.34 0.90 5.91
CA LEU A 313 -3.28 -0.51 6.24
C LEU A 313 -2.33 -1.26 5.33
N PRO A 314 -1.54 -2.17 5.90
CA PRO A 314 -0.69 -3.07 5.13
C PRO A 314 -1.49 -3.84 4.08
N PRO A 315 -1.03 -3.89 2.81
CA PRO A 315 -1.58 -4.79 1.80
C PRO A 315 -1.44 -6.26 2.21
N ASP A 316 -2.23 -7.17 1.62
CA ASP A 316 -2.25 -8.60 2.01
C ASP A 316 -0.89 -9.29 1.89
N TRP A 317 -0.07 -8.87 0.92
CA TRP A 317 1.29 -9.41 0.77
C TRP A 317 2.21 -9.02 1.92
N LEU A 318 1.89 -7.95 2.66
CA LEU A 318 2.67 -7.43 3.79
C LEU A 318 2.03 -7.77 5.15
N ALA A 319 0.70 -7.77 5.23
CA ALA A 319 -0.06 -7.87 6.47
C ALA A 319 0.31 -9.10 7.30
N ASP A 320 0.40 -10.28 6.66
CA ASP A 320 0.72 -11.55 7.33
C ASP A 320 2.17 -11.62 7.84
N HIS A 321 3.03 -10.72 7.36
CA HIS A 321 4.44 -10.67 7.75
C HIS A 321 4.69 -9.68 8.89
N ILE A 322 3.77 -8.77 9.18
CA ILE A 322 3.96 -7.78 10.24
C ILE A 322 3.87 -8.47 11.60
N VAL A 323 4.96 -8.36 12.37
CA VAL A 323 5.03 -8.86 13.74
C VAL A 323 4.49 -7.80 14.70
N ARG A 324 4.93 -6.55 14.54
CA ARG A 324 4.52 -5.41 15.38
C ARG A 324 4.94 -4.07 14.78
N ASP A 325 4.25 -3.02 15.22
CA ASP A 325 4.61 -1.62 14.99
C ASP A 325 5.79 -1.23 15.91
N VAL A 326 6.79 -0.55 15.34
CA VAL A 326 8.00 -0.05 16.04
C VAL A 326 8.26 1.43 15.75
N THR A 327 7.24 2.17 15.32
CA THR A 327 7.35 3.57 14.90
C THR A 327 7.98 4.47 15.98
N GLU A 328 7.66 4.24 17.25
CA GLU A 328 8.17 5.03 18.37
C GLU A 328 9.47 4.47 19.00
N GLU A 329 9.93 3.31 18.55
CA GLU A 329 11.07 2.60 19.13
C GLU A 329 12.40 3.05 18.52
N VAL A 330 13.20 3.72 19.34
CA VAL A 330 14.43 4.38 18.90
C VAL A 330 15.49 3.39 18.42
N GLU A 331 15.48 2.16 18.92
CA GLU A 331 16.43 1.09 18.58
C GLU A 331 16.32 0.63 17.11
N TYR A 332 15.16 0.80 16.47
CA TYR A 332 14.95 0.46 15.06
C TYR A 332 15.29 1.60 14.11
N ARG A 333 15.64 2.77 14.62
CA ARG A 333 16.08 3.90 13.78
C ARG A 333 17.40 3.56 13.11
N ASN A 334 17.51 3.84 11.81
CA ASN A 334 18.71 3.56 11.01
C ASN A 334 20.03 4.08 11.65
N TYR A 335 20.01 5.24 12.33
CA TYR A 335 21.18 5.75 13.07
C TYR A 335 21.60 4.85 14.24
N VAL A 336 20.64 4.39 15.05
CA VAL A 336 20.91 3.51 16.20
C VAL A 336 21.35 2.14 15.69
N LEU A 337 20.72 1.60 14.65
CA LEU A 337 21.14 0.36 14.00
C LEU A 337 22.58 0.43 13.46
N ALA A 338 23.03 1.60 13.00
CA ALA A 338 24.38 1.80 12.48
C ALA A 338 25.44 2.00 13.56
N THR A 339 25.08 2.63 14.68
CA THR A 339 26.02 3.04 15.75
C THR A 339 26.02 2.09 16.95
N GLY A 340 24.97 1.29 17.11
CA GLY A 340 24.85 0.29 18.16
C GLY A 340 25.74 -0.94 17.96
N GLU A 341 25.80 -1.79 18.98
CA GLU A 341 26.53 -3.05 18.90
C GLU A 341 25.92 -3.93 17.80
N LYS A 342 26.76 -4.37 16.86
CA LYS A 342 26.35 -5.32 15.84
C LYS A 342 26.29 -6.72 16.46
N PRO A 343 25.23 -7.52 16.19
CA PRO A 343 25.24 -8.92 16.58
C PRO A 343 26.49 -9.59 15.98
N ARG A 344 27.22 -10.33 16.82
CA ARG A 344 28.52 -10.92 16.50
C ARG A 344 28.44 -12.00 15.44
#